data_AF-A0A7M3WS04-F1
#
_entry.id   AF-A0A7M3WS04-F1
#
_cell.length_a   1.000
_cell.length_b   1.000
_cell.length_c   1.000
_cell.angle_alpha   90.00
_cell.angle_beta   90.00
_cell.angle_gamma   90.00
#
_symmetry.space_group_name_H-M   'P 1'
#
loop_
_entity.id
_entity.type
_entity.pdbx_description
1 polymer ?
#
loop_
_entity_poly.entity_id
_entity_poly.type
_entity_poly.pdbx_seq_one_letter_code
_entity_poly.pdbx_strand_id
1 'polypeptide(L)'
;MSQGQNGAELRLVTPGSAIGPASGRRVGTGALIQGDEIIATRVGHVRERHGTVSVDPVASCYMPRSGDLVIGTVIEARSNLWFLDINGPFQALLPMSLAPWKVEFGGTRDHADINDSLLMRVQEVDEVQNVVATMKGIGLRRLAEGAVLN
;
A
#
# COMPACT_ATOMS: atom_id res chain seq x y z
N MET A 1 18.10 -3.50 29.43
CA MET A 1 19.06 -3.32 28.31
C MET A 1 19.35 -4.70 27.71
N SER A 2 18.53 -5.18 26.77
CA SER A 2 18.78 -6.48 26.13
C SER A 2 19.81 -6.31 25.01
N GLN A 3 21.04 -6.73 25.28
CA GLN A 3 22.12 -6.86 24.31
C GLN A 3 21.80 -8.03 23.37
N GLY A 4 21.38 -7.76 22.13
CA GLY A 4 21.10 -8.79 21.13
C GLY A 4 22.31 -9.05 20.25
N GLN A 5 23.02 -10.16 20.50
CA GLN A 5 24.11 -10.68 19.66
C GLN A 5 23.57 -11.39 18.40
N ASN A 6 24.41 -11.47 17.36
CA ASN A 6 24.18 -12.16 16.09
C ASN A 6 23.51 -13.54 16.27
N GLY A 7 22.36 -13.72 15.63
CA GLY A 7 21.49 -14.91 15.73
C GLY A 7 20.14 -14.65 16.43
N ALA A 8 19.89 -13.41 16.86
CA ALA A 8 18.77 -13.03 17.74
C ALA A 8 17.37 -13.25 17.14
N GLU A 9 16.46 -13.72 17.99
CA GLU A 9 15.02 -13.61 17.82
C GLU A 9 14.64 -12.22 17.29
N LEU A 10 13.65 -12.16 16.41
CA LEU A 10 13.08 -10.92 15.92
C LEU A 10 12.74 -10.02 17.12
N ARG A 11 13.46 -8.91 17.28
CA ARG A 11 13.25 -7.99 18.40
C ARG A 11 11.92 -7.28 18.23
N LEU A 12 10.91 -7.72 18.97
CA LEU A 12 9.61 -7.05 19.04
C LEU A 12 9.76 -5.73 19.80
N VAL A 13 9.18 -4.67 19.25
CA VAL A 13 9.18 -3.31 19.81
C VAL A 13 7.75 -2.75 19.81
N THR A 14 7.51 -1.81 20.72
CA THR A 14 6.28 -0.99 20.78
C THR A 14 6.60 0.46 20.41
N PRO A 15 5.60 1.27 20.03
CA PRO A 15 5.78 2.71 19.83
C PRO A 15 6.49 3.36 21.03
N GLY A 16 7.51 4.18 20.77
CA GLY A 16 8.35 4.82 21.77
C GLY A 16 9.53 3.98 22.26
N SER A 17 9.64 2.71 21.87
CA SER A 17 10.80 1.87 22.23
C SER A 17 12.07 2.38 21.55
N ALA A 18 13.14 2.58 22.33
CA ALA A 18 14.48 2.87 21.81
C ALA A 18 15.05 1.64 21.07
N ILE A 19 15.38 1.81 19.80
CA ILE A 19 15.95 0.76 18.95
C ILE A 19 17.47 0.74 19.09
N GLY A 20 18.11 1.91 18.99
CA GLY A 20 19.56 2.06 19.09
C GLY A 20 20.03 3.43 18.60
N PRO A 21 21.35 3.67 18.52
CA PRO A 21 21.91 4.96 18.13
C PRO A 21 21.64 5.28 16.65
N ALA A 22 21.40 6.56 16.35
CA ALA A 22 21.16 7.05 14.99
C ALA A 22 22.44 7.21 14.15
N SER A 23 23.61 7.31 14.80
CA SER A 23 24.88 7.55 14.13
C SER A 23 25.24 6.42 13.15
N GLY A 24 25.55 6.79 11.91
CA GLY A 24 25.96 5.86 10.86
C GLY A 24 24.84 4.97 10.30
N ARG A 25 23.58 5.21 10.66
CA ARG A 25 22.42 4.43 10.20
C ARG A 25 21.38 5.33 9.55
N ARG A 26 20.65 4.79 8.58
CA ARG A 26 19.46 5.43 8.01
C ARG A 26 18.21 4.89 8.69
N VAL A 27 17.15 5.70 8.74
CA VAL A 27 15.86 5.28 9.28
C VAL A 27 14.88 5.01 8.14
N GLY A 28 14.26 3.84 8.20
CA GLY A 28 13.21 3.40 7.31
C GLY A 28 11.83 3.51 7.96
N THR A 29 10.84 2.86 7.34
CA THR A 29 9.45 2.87 7.81
C THR A 29 9.31 2.28 9.21
N GLY A 30 8.42 2.88 10.03
CA GLY A 30 8.11 2.38 11.36
C GLY A 30 9.12 2.78 12.46
N ALA A 31 10.09 3.62 12.13
CA ALA A 31 11.02 4.23 13.08
C ALA A 31 11.21 5.72 12.76
N LEU A 32 11.71 6.49 13.73
CA LEU A 32 12.12 7.90 13.55
C LEU A 32 13.36 8.20 14.40
N ILE A 33 14.09 9.25 14.05
CA ILE A 33 15.23 9.75 14.85
C ILE A 33 14.69 10.77 15.86
N GLN A 34 14.97 10.55 17.14
CA GLN A 34 14.68 11.50 18.21
C GLN A 34 15.97 11.77 19.00
N GLY A 35 16.56 12.95 18.78
CA GLY A 35 17.90 13.25 19.30
C GLY A 35 18.95 12.34 18.65
N ASP A 36 19.72 11.63 19.47
CA ASP A 36 20.77 10.71 19.03
C ASP A 36 20.32 9.24 18.95
N GLU A 37 19.03 8.97 19.21
CA GLU A 37 18.46 7.61 19.18
C GLU A 37 17.41 7.44 18.08
N ILE A 38 17.33 6.22 17.57
CA ILE A 38 16.24 5.75 16.72
C ILE A 38 15.17 5.16 17.64
N ILE A 39 13.94 5.66 17.54
CA ILE A 39 12.80 5.15 18.27
C ILE A 39 11.78 4.50 17.32
N ALA A 40 11.08 3.48 17.80
CA ALA A 40 10.01 2.82 17.08
C ALA A 40 8.72 3.67 17.07
N THR A 41 7.99 3.69 15.96
CA THR A 41 6.72 4.42 15.83
C THR A 41 5.49 3.52 15.71
N ARG A 42 5.70 2.20 15.66
CA ARG A 42 4.64 1.18 15.55
C ARG A 42 5.07 -0.10 16.26
N VAL A 43 4.10 -0.97 16.54
CA VAL A 43 4.37 -2.32 17.08
C VAL A 43 4.88 -3.21 15.94
N GLY A 44 6.03 -3.86 16.12
CA GLY A 44 6.64 -4.66 15.07
C GLY A 44 8.01 -5.20 15.44
N HIS A 45 8.64 -5.87 14.48
CA HIS A 45 9.98 -6.41 14.64
C HIS A 45 11.01 -5.47 14.03
N VAL A 46 12.10 -5.22 14.76
CA VAL A 46 13.22 -4.42 14.24
C VAL A 46 13.89 -5.18 13.10
N ARG A 47 14.10 -4.49 11.98
CA ARG A 47 14.82 -5.00 10.81
C ARG A 47 15.91 -4.04 10.41
N GLU A 48 17.11 -4.56 10.20
CA GLU A 48 18.24 -3.80 9.69
C GLU A 48 18.68 -4.36 8.35
N ARG A 49 18.64 -3.53 7.30
CA ARG A 49 19.02 -3.93 5.94
C ARG A 49 19.78 -2.82 5.24
N HIS A 50 20.98 -3.13 4.75
CA HIS A 50 21.86 -2.20 4.02
C HIS A 50 22.14 -0.89 4.80
N GLY A 51 22.24 -0.97 6.14
CA GLY A 51 22.43 0.20 7.01
C GLY A 51 21.17 1.05 7.23
N THR A 52 20.00 0.55 6.84
CA THR A 52 18.69 1.16 7.14
C THR A 52 17.99 0.35 8.22
N VAL A 53 17.57 1.00 9.31
CA VAL A 53 16.78 0.42 10.41
C VAL A 53 15.31 0.74 10.19
N SER A 54 14.46 -0.29 10.13
CA SER A 54 13.00 -0.19 10.01
C SER A 54 12.31 -1.06 11.05
N VAL A 55 11.00 -0.86 11.21
CA VAL A 55 10.15 -1.73 12.03
C VAL A 55 9.11 -2.37 11.13
N ASP A 56 9.22 -3.69 10.95
CA ASP A 56 8.26 -4.49 10.19
C ASP A 56 7.05 -4.75 11.09
N PRO A 57 5.87 -4.18 10.79
CA PRO A 57 4.71 -4.23 11.68
C PRO A 57 4.17 -5.66 11.84
N VAL A 58 3.62 -5.97 13.03
CA VAL A 58 2.89 -7.23 13.25
C VAL A 58 1.57 -7.25 12.47
N ALA A 59 0.93 -6.08 12.33
CA ALA A 59 -0.28 -5.89 11.54
C ALA A 59 -0.19 -4.56 10.79
N SER A 60 -0.47 -4.57 9.49
CA SER A 60 -0.58 -3.37 8.66
C SER A 60 -1.53 -3.61 7.50
N CYS A 61 -2.26 -2.58 7.09
CA CYS A 61 -2.93 -2.58 5.79
C CYS A 61 -1.91 -2.48 4.65
N TYR A 62 -2.37 -2.78 3.44
CA TYR A 62 -1.58 -2.58 2.24
C TYR A 62 -1.32 -1.08 2.02
N MET A 63 -0.04 -0.70 1.86
CA MET A 63 0.36 0.68 1.60
C MET A 63 0.71 0.82 0.10
N PRO A 64 -0.13 1.49 -0.71
CA PRO A 64 0.00 1.49 -2.16
C PRO A 64 1.32 2.08 -2.65
N ARG A 65 1.90 1.48 -3.69
CA ARG A 65 3.06 2.04 -4.40
C ARG A 65 2.84 1.99 -5.90
N SER A 66 3.44 2.96 -6.59
CA SER A 66 3.46 2.98 -8.06
C SER A 66 4.03 1.68 -8.61
N GLY A 67 3.30 1.05 -9.52
CA GLY A 67 3.66 -0.20 -10.17
C GLY A 67 3.02 -1.44 -9.55
N ASP A 68 2.41 -1.36 -8.38
CA ASP A 68 1.81 -2.50 -7.70
C ASP A 68 0.63 -3.08 -8.49
N LEU A 69 0.57 -4.41 -8.61
CA LEU A 69 -0.55 -5.14 -9.18
C LEU A 69 -1.55 -5.45 -8.07
N VAL A 70 -2.78 -4.95 -8.18
CA VAL A 70 -3.79 -5.02 -7.13
C VAL A 70 -5.14 -5.45 -7.68
N ILE A 71 -5.95 -6.08 -6.84
CA ILE A 71 -7.38 -6.28 -7.10
C ILE A 71 -8.11 -5.20 -6.31
N GLY A 72 -8.91 -4.40 -7.00
CA GLY A 72 -9.79 -3.41 -6.38
C GLY A 72 -11.25 -3.79 -6.55
N THR A 73 -12.09 -3.48 -5.57
CA THR A 73 -13.54 -3.64 -5.68
C THR A 73 -14.19 -2.28 -5.88
N VAL A 74 -15.04 -2.15 -6.89
CA VAL A 74 -15.74 -0.88 -7.18
C VAL A 74 -16.69 -0.55 -6.02
N ILE A 75 -16.44 0.57 -5.36
CA ILE A 75 -17.31 1.08 -4.28
C ILE A 75 -18.24 2.18 -4.78
N GLU A 76 -17.82 2.94 -5.80
CA GLU A 76 -18.61 4.01 -6.40
C GLU A 76 -18.22 4.20 -7.87
N ALA A 77 -19.22 4.41 -8.73
CA ALA A 77 -19.02 4.80 -10.12
C ALA A 77 -19.66 6.17 -10.37
N ARG A 78 -18.83 7.14 -10.80
CA ARG A 78 -19.26 8.48 -11.25
C ARG A 78 -19.24 8.54 -12.77
N SER A 79 -19.69 9.65 -13.36
CA SER A 79 -19.83 9.79 -14.81
C SER A 79 -18.51 9.64 -15.60
N ASN A 80 -17.35 9.83 -14.96
CA ASN A 80 -16.03 9.84 -15.62
C ASN A 80 -14.96 8.98 -14.94
N LEU A 81 -15.23 8.38 -13.78
CA LEU A 81 -14.26 7.60 -13.01
C LEU A 81 -14.93 6.62 -12.03
N TRP A 82 -14.16 5.61 -11.60
CA TRP A 82 -14.53 4.69 -10.53
C TRP A 82 -13.67 4.92 -9.29
N PHE A 83 -14.29 4.78 -8.12
CA PHE A 83 -13.62 4.63 -6.85
C PHE A 83 -13.54 3.14 -6.52
N LEU A 84 -12.35 2.69 -6.13
CA LEU A 84 -12.08 1.29 -5.81
C LEU A 84 -11.49 1.16 -4.41
N ASP A 85 -12.02 0.20 -3.65
CA ASP A 85 -11.38 -0.29 -2.44
C ASP A 85 -10.27 -1.28 -2.83
N ILE A 86 -9.05 -1.01 -2.34
CA ILE A 86 -7.84 -1.81 -2.58
C ILE A 86 -7.27 -2.41 -1.29
N ASN A 87 -8.07 -2.47 -0.22
CA ASN A 87 -7.66 -2.95 1.11
C ASN A 87 -6.46 -2.16 1.70
N GLY A 88 -6.39 -0.88 1.36
CA GLY A 88 -5.39 0.07 1.84
C GLY A 88 -6.02 1.20 2.65
N PRO A 89 -5.20 2.12 3.16
CA PRO A 89 -5.70 3.31 3.88
C PRO A 89 -6.41 4.31 2.95
N PHE A 90 -6.19 4.21 1.63
CA PHE A 90 -6.74 5.11 0.63
C PHE A 90 -7.41 4.32 -0.50
N GLN A 91 -8.46 4.92 -1.06
CA GLN A 91 -9.18 4.39 -2.21
C GLN A 91 -8.37 4.66 -3.49
N ALA A 92 -8.47 3.77 -4.46
CA ALA A 92 -7.91 4.00 -5.79
C ALA A 92 -8.95 4.66 -6.71
N LEU A 93 -8.47 5.62 -7.51
CA LEU A 93 -9.24 6.26 -8.56
C LEU A 93 -8.87 5.62 -9.90
N LEU A 94 -9.87 5.16 -10.64
CA LEU A 94 -9.70 4.72 -12.03
C LEU A 94 -10.44 5.70 -12.95
N PRO A 95 -9.75 6.64 -13.59
CA PRO A 95 -10.34 7.47 -14.63
C PRO A 95 -10.74 6.65 -15.86
N MET A 96 -11.82 7.04 -16.54
CA MET A 96 -12.24 6.39 -17.80
C MET A 96 -11.15 6.39 -18.87
N SER A 97 -10.27 7.39 -18.89
CA SER A 97 -9.13 7.47 -19.81
C SER A 97 -8.06 6.41 -19.55
N LEU A 98 -8.07 5.76 -18.38
CA LEU A 98 -7.14 4.71 -17.97
C LEU A 98 -7.82 3.33 -17.87
N ALA A 99 -9.12 3.26 -18.16
CA ALA A 99 -9.83 2.03 -18.40
C ALA A 99 -9.53 1.50 -19.83
N PRO A 100 -9.67 0.18 -20.07
CA PRO A 100 -9.46 -0.41 -21.39
C PRO A 100 -10.66 -0.21 -22.33
N TRP A 101 -11.82 0.19 -21.79
CA TRP A 101 -13.06 0.33 -22.53
C TRP A 101 -13.20 1.72 -23.16
N LYS A 102 -13.92 1.78 -24.28
CA LYS A 102 -14.37 3.06 -24.84
C LYS A 102 -15.66 3.47 -24.12
N VAL A 103 -15.48 4.15 -23.00
CA VAL A 103 -16.58 4.57 -22.11
C VAL A 103 -17.13 5.90 -22.62
N GLU A 104 -18.43 5.97 -22.88
CA GLU A 104 -19.12 7.23 -23.10
C GLU A 104 -19.36 7.93 -21.76
N PHE A 105 -19.40 9.26 -21.74
CA PHE A 105 -19.64 10.01 -20.51
C PHE A 105 -20.98 9.60 -19.90
N GLY A 106 -20.96 9.12 -18.64
CA GLY A 106 -22.14 8.57 -17.96
C GLY A 106 -22.34 7.06 -18.11
N GLY A 107 -21.61 6.39 -19.00
CA GLY A 107 -21.67 4.93 -19.23
C GLY A 107 -20.71 4.10 -18.37
N THR A 108 -20.22 4.63 -17.24
CA THR A 108 -19.23 3.92 -16.40
C THR A 108 -19.80 2.63 -15.78
N ARG A 109 -21.07 2.66 -15.36
CA ARG A 109 -21.73 1.48 -14.75
C ARG A 109 -21.97 0.34 -15.74
N ASP A 110 -22.03 0.63 -17.04
CA ASP A 110 -22.25 -0.40 -18.06
C ASP A 110 -21.03 -1.34 -18.21
N HIS A 111 -19.85 -0.88 -17.78
CA HIS A 111 -18.61 -1.65 -17.88
C HIS A 111 -18.16 -2.28 -16.55
N ALA A 112 -18.24 -1.50 -15.48
CA ALA A 112 -17.97 -1.96 -14.12
C ALA A 112 -18.92 -1.25 -13.15
N ASP A 113 -19.76 -2.04 -12.49
CA ASP A 113 -20.72 -1.56 -11.50
C ASP A 113 -20.23 -1.82 -10.07
N ILE A 114 -20.95 -1.28 -9.09
CA ILE A 114 -20.64 -1.44 -7.67
C ILE A 114 -20.54 -2.92 -7.32
N ASN A 115 -19.51 -3.28 -6.54
CA ASN A 115 -19.10 -4.64 -6.17
C ASN A 115 -18.40 -5.47 -7.27
N ASP A 116 -18.17 -4.93 -8.47
CA ASP A 116 -17.30 -5.59 -9.43
C ASP A 116 -15.83 -5.55 -8.95
N SER A 117 -15.11 -6.66 -9.12
CA SER A 117 -13.67 -6.73 -8.83
C SER A 117 -12.85 -6.52 -10.09
N LEU A 118 -11.89 -5.60 -10.03
CA LEU A 118 -11.02 -5.23 -11.14
C LEU A 118 -9.57 -5.57 -10.80
N LEU A 119 -8.91 -6.32 -11.69
CA LEU A 119 -7.46 -6.50 -11.66
C LEU A 119 -6.80 -5.33 -12.38
N MET A 120 -6.04 -4.53 -11.63
CA MET A 120 -5.50 -3.24 -12.08
C MET A 120 -4.09 -3.02 -11.54
N ARG A 121 -3.42 -1.99 -12.05
CA ARG A 121 -2.10 -1.58 -11.56
C ARG A 121 -2.20 -0.18 -10.96
N VAL A 122 -1.51 0.07 -9.85
CA VAL A 122 -1.31 1.42 -9.35
C VAL A 122 -0.37 2.15 -10.32
N GLN A 123 -0.89 3.15 -11.02
CA GLN A 123 -0.09 3.93 -11.96
C GLN A 123 0.79 4.92 -11.22
N GLU A 124 0.20 5.66 -10.29
CA GLU A 124 0.88 6.66 -9.48
C GLU A 124 0.24 6.77 -8.09
N VAL A 125 1.08 7.14 -7.13
CA VAL A 125 0.67 7.56 -5.79
C VAL A 125 1.32 8.92 -5.56
N ASP A 126 0.52 9.94 -5.30
CA ASP A 126 1.03 11.29 -5.05
C ASP A 126 1.49 11.48 -3.60
N GLU A 127 2.03 12.66 -3.29
CA GLU A 127 2.53 13.01 -1.96
C GLU A 127 1.42 13.06 -0.90
N VAL A 128 0.17 13.31 -1.32
CA VAL A 128 -1.03 13.35 -0.48
C VAL A 128 -1.70 11.97 -0.38
N GLN A 129 -1.07 10.94 -0.95
CA GLN A 129 -1.55 9.56 -1.00
C GLN A 129 -2.84 9.35 -1.81
N ASN A 130 -3.10 10.21 -2.80
CA ASN A 130 -4.07 9.89 -3.84
C ASN A 130 -3.50 8.79 -4.73
N VAL A 131 -4.27 7.71 -4.89
CA VAL A 131 -3.87 6.54 -5.66
C VAL A 131 -4.60 6.56 -6.98
N VAL A 132 -3.88 6.66 -8.09
CA VAL A 132 -4.45 6.52 -9.43
C VAL A 132 -4.13 5.14 -9.96
N ALA A 133 -5.17 4.40 -10.33
CA ALA A 133 -5.07 3.09 -10.93
C ALA A 133 -5.23 3.15 -12.45
N THR A 134 -4.66 2.16 -13.11
CA THR A 134 -4.82 1.92 -14.54
C THR A 134 -5.19 0.47 -14.80
N MET A 135 -6.05 0.27 -15.79
CA MET A 135 -6.37 -1.03 -16.35
C MET A 135 -5.84 -1.17 -17.78
N LYS A 136 -5.03 -0.20 -18.24
CA LYS A 136 -4.29 -0.32 -19.49
C LYS A 136 -3.05 -1.17 -19.25
N GLY A 137 -2.99 -2.31 -19.91
CA GLY A 137 -1.84 -3.20 -19.82
C GLY A 137 -2.21 -4.65 -20.07
N ILE A 138 -1.19 -5.49 -20.12
CA ILE A 138 -1.36 -6.92 -20.37
C ILE A 138 -1.93 -7.57 -19.11
N GLY A 139 -3.02 -8.32 -19.26
CA GLY A 139 -3.63 -9.12 -18.20
C GLY A 139 -4.54 -8.37 -17.23
N LEU A 140 -4.62 -7.03 -17.31
CA LEU A 140 -5.53 -6.22 -16.49
C LEU A 140 -6.95 -6.31 -17.05
N ARG A 141 -7.95 -6.56 -16.19
CA ARG A 141 -9.33 -6.86 -16.60
C ARG A 141 -10.29 -6.84 -15.42
N ARG A 142 -11.58 -6.73 -15.71
CA ARG A 142 -12.63 -7.09 -14.76
C ARG A 142 -12.60 -8.60 -14.51
N LEU A 143 -12.73 -9.01 -13.25
CA LEU A 143 -12.80 -10.41 -12.85
C LEU A 143 -14.27 -10.84 -12.89
N ALA A 144 -14.59 -11.75 -13.82
CA ALA A 144 -15.96 -12.23 -14.01
C ALA A 144 -16.26 -13.55 -13.29
N GLU A 145 -15.23 -14.33 -12.99
CA GLU A 145 -15.33 -15.68 -12.44
C GLU A 145 -14.33 -15.88 -11.30
N GLY A 146 -14.65 -16.82 -10.40
CA GLY A 146 -13.82 -17.17 -9.24
C GLY A 146 -14.25 -16.48 -7.95
N ALA A 147 -13.34 -16.46 -6.97
CA ALA A 147 -13.54 -15.82 -5.68
C ALA A 147 -12.29 -15.02 -5.29
N VAL A 148 -12.50 -13.83 -4.73
CA VAL A 148 -11.44 -13.01 -4.12
C VAL A 148 -11.43 -13.32 -2.62
N LEU A 149 -10.28 -13.73 -2.09
CA LEU A 149 -10.05 -13.97 -0.68
C LEU A 149 -9.18 -12.85 -0.12
N ASN A 150 -9.56 -12.33 1.05
CA ASN A 150 -8.85 -11.28 1.76
C ASN A 150 -7.95 -11.84 2.87
#